data_AF-A0A7C2H6I2-F1
#
_entry.id   AF-A0A7C2H6I2-F1
#
_cell.length_a   1.000
_cell.length_b   1.000
_cell.length_c   1.000
_cell.angle_alpha   90.00
_cell.angle_beta   90.00
_cell.angle_gamma   90.00
#
_symmetry.space_group_name_H-M   'P 1'
#
loop_
_entity.id
_entity.type
_entity.pdbx_description
1 polymer ?
#
loop_
_entity_poly.entity_id
_entity_poly.type
_entity_poly.pdbx_seq_one_letter_code
_entity_poly.pdbx_strand_id
1 'polypeptide(L)' 'MGCWKWFNSVLKEAGVQVTEKNKDAIDQVIHDYVSEQASYGRCSADWRKAHKEINEKTEMKKELIKKLKSLV' A
#
# COMPACT_ATOMS: atom_id res chain seq x y z
N MET A 1 2.47 -9.59 -10.77
CA MET A 1 2.57 -9.77 -9.30
C MET A 1 1.72 -8.69 -8.67
N GLY A 2 0.88 -9.00 -7.69
CA GLY A 2 0.13 -7.97 -6.96
C GLY A 2 1.08 -7.07 -6.17
N CYS A 3 0.86 -5.76 -6.26
CA CYS A 3 1.58 -4.72 -5.52
C CYS A 3 1.53 -4.98 -4.02
N TRP A 4 0.44 -5.58 -3.52
CA TRP A 4 0.24 -5.98 -2.12
C TRP A 4 1.38 -6.83 -1.54
N LYS A 5 2.11 -7.60 -2.37
CA LYS A 5 3.26 -8.40 -1.91
C LYS A 5 4.38 -7.54 -1.34
N TRP A 6 4.63 -6.36 -1.91
CA TRP A 6 5.64 -5.42 -1.41
C TRP A 6 5.23 -4.83 -0.07
N PHE A 7 3.93 -4.66 0.15
CA PHE A 7 3.35 -4.05 1.34
C PHE A 7 2.89 -5.08 2.38
N ASN A 8 3.30 -6.35 2.26
CA ASN A 8 2.88 -7.42 3.17
C ASN A 8 3.19 -7.11 4.65
N SER A 9 4.30 -6.41 4.93
CA SER A 9 4.61 -5.98 6.31
C SER A 9 3.60 -4.95 6.84
N VAL A 10 3.19 -4.01 5.99
CA VAL A 10 2.20 -2.98 6.34
C VAL A 10 0.82 -3.60 6.52
N LEU A 11 0.44 -4.54 5.65
CA LEU A 11 -0.81 -5.29 5.74
C LEU A 11 -0.90 -6.10 7.04
N LYS A 12 0.18 -6.78 7.41
CA LYS A 12 0.27 -7.48 8.71
C LYS A 12 0.13 -6.53 9.90
N GLU A 13 0.79 -5.37 9.86
CA GLU A 13 0.69 -4.35 10.90
C GLU A 13 -0.72 -3.73 10.98
N ALA A 14 -1.38 -3.62 9.83
CA ALA A 14 -2.78 -3.20 9.74
C ALA A 14 -3.77 -4.27 10.22
N GLY A 15 -3.35 -5.52 10.40
CA GLY A 15 -4.25 -6.64 10.69
C GLY A 15 -5.10 -7.06 9.49
N VAL A 16 -4.71 -6.66 8.27
CA VAL A 16 -5.44 -6.94 7.03
C VAL A 16 -4.95 -8.26 6.45
N GLN A 17 -5.85 -9.24 6.37
CA GLN A 17 -5.56 -10.52 5.75
C GLN A 17 -5.89 -10.46 4.25
N VAL A 18 -4.90 -10.70 3.41
CA VAL A 18 -5.09 -10.80 1.95
C VAL A 18 -5.71 -12.16 1.63
N THR A 19 -6.89 -12.13 1.05
CA THR A 19 -7.70 -13.26 0.58
C THR A 19 -7.97 -13.08 -0.91
N GLU A 20 -8.45 -14.12 -1.59
CA GLU A 20 -8.74 -14.01 -3.02
C GLU A 20 -9.88 -13.03 -3.37
N LYS A 21 -10.75 -12.72 -2.41
CA LYS A 21 -11.87 -11.80 -2.60
C LYS A 21 -11.48 -10.33 -2.42
N ASN A 22 -10.51 -10.05 -1.55
CA ASN A 22 -10.07 -8.68 -1.23
C ASN A 22 -8.69 -8.33 -1.80
N LYS A 23 -7.94 -9.30 -2.37
CA LYS A 23 -6.62 -9.05 -2.98
C LYS A 23 -6.66 -7.93 -4.01
N ASP A 24 -7.72 -7.86 -4.81
CA ASP A 24 -7.90 -6.86 -5.87
C ASP A 24 -8.15 -5.47 -5.27
N ALA A 25 -9.05 -5.37 -4.29
CA ALA A 25 -9.36 -4.14 -3.57
C ALA A 25 -8.13 -3.60 -2.81
N ILE A 26 -7.36 -4.48 -2.17
CA ILE A 26 -6.12 -4.13 -1.48
C ILE A 26 -5.08 -3.63 -2.47
N ASP A 27 -4.90 -4.31 -3.61
CA ASP A 27 -3.97 -3.86 -4.66
C ASP A 27 -4.38 -2.48 -5.19
N GLN A 28 -5.67 -2.27 -5.43
CA GLN A 28 -6.22 -1.02 -5.92
C GLN A 28 -6.01 0.13 -4.93
N VAL A 29 -6.24 -0.07 -3.62
CA VAL A 29 -6.00 0.98 -2.62
C VAL A 29 -4.53 1.28 -2.44
N ILE A 30 -3.66 0.26 -2.46
CA ILE A 30 -2.21 0.49 -2.44
C ILE A 30 -1.79 1.26 -3.68
N HIS A 31 -2.30 0.89 -4.85
CA HIS A 31 -1.99 1.55 -6.10
C HIS A 31 -2.46 3.00 -6.12
N ASP A 32 -3.68 3.26 -5.67
CA ASP A 32 -4.28 4.59 -5.56
C ASP A 32 -3.49 5.45 -4.57
N TYR A 33 -3.27 4.95 -3.35
CA TYR A 33 -2.51 5.66 -2.32
C TYR A 33 -1.09 6.01 -2.76
N VAL A 34 -0.38 5.04 -3.34
CA VAL A 34 0.98 5.25 -3.85
C VAL A 34 0.96 6.24 -5.03
N SER A 35 -0.06 6.21 -5.88
CA SER A 35 -0.23 7.18 -6.96
C SER A 35 -0.59 8.58 -6.48
N GLU A 36 -1.37 8.71 -5.41
CA GLU A 36 -1.74 9.98 -4.77
C GLU A 36 -0.53 10.62 -4.03
N GLN A 37 0.24 9.80 -3.30
CA GLN A 37 1.38 10.26 -2.50
C GLN A 37 2.67 10.43 -3.30
N ALA A 38 2.83 9.71 -4.41
CA ALA A 38 3.92 9.96 -5.33
C ALA A 38 3.70 11.31 -6.01
N SER A 39 4.28 12.36 -5.43
CA SER A 39 4.46 13.67 -6.09
C SER A 39 5.20 13.54 -7.45
N TYR A 40 5.81 12.38 -7.70
CA TYR A 40 6.28 11.93 -9.00
C TYR A 40 5.11 11.34 -9.80
N GLY A 41 4.53 12.15 -10.68
CA GLY A 41 3.36 11.83 -11.48
C GLY A 41 3.35 10.41 -12.05
N ARG A 42 2.18 9.77 -11.96
CA ARG A 42 1.82 8.48 -12.57
C ARG A 42 2.89 7.39 -12.41
N CYS A 43 2.81 6.70 -11.28
CA CYS A 43 3.57 5.50 -10.95
C CYS A 43 3.69 4.48 -12.10
N SER A 44 4.86 3.85 -12.24
CA SER A 44 4.94 2.44 -12.69
C SER A 44 6.26 1.72 -12.36
N ALA A 45 7.40 2.41 -12.21
CA ALA A 45 8.69 1.70 -12.25
C ALA A 45 9.19 1.13 -10.92
N ASP A 46 9.04 1.85 -9.79
CA ASP A 46 9.76 1.50 -8.56
C ASP A 46 8.85 1.36 -7.33
N TRP A 47 8.02 0.30 -7.33
CA TRP A 47 7.29 -0.15 -6.13
C TRP A 47 8.21 -0.34 -4.92
N ARG A 48 9.46 -0.75 -5.18
CA ARG A 48 10.49 -0.88 -4.16
C ARG A 48 10.84 0.46 -3.52
N LYS A 49 10.94 1.54 -4.30
CA LYS A 49 11.22 2.89 -3.81
C LYS A 49 10.02 3.46 -3.07
N ALA A 50 8.81 3.32 -3.62
CA ALA A 50 7.57 3.73 -2.95
C ALA A 50 7.39 3.02 -1.60
N HIS A 51 7.60 1.69 -1.55
CA HIS A 51 7.57 0.94 -0.29
C HIS A 51 8.64 1.44 0.69
N LYS A 52 9.87 1.71 0.21
CA LYS A 52 10.94 2.24 1.04
C LYS A 52 10.57 3.61 1.63
N GLU A 53 10.07 4.53 0.81
CA GLU A 53 9.63 5.86 1.26
C GLU A 53 8.47 5.80 2.24
N ILE A 54 7.47 4.93 1.99
CA ILE A 54 6.34 4.73 2.90
C ILE A 54 6.82 4.12 4.22
N ASN A 55 7.77 3.20 4.18
CA ASN A 55 8.31 2.60 5.40
C ASN A 55 9.25 3.54 6.17
N GLU A 56 9.98 4.43 5.47
CA GLU A 56 10.85 5.45 6.08
C GLU A 56 10.04 6.64 6.64
N LYS A 57 8.91 7.00 6.02
CA LYS A 57 8.02 8.06 6.52
C LYS A 57 6.90 7.45 7.36
N THR A 58 7.05 7.53 8.67
CA THR A 58 6.07 7.06 9.67
C THR A 58 4.64 7.55 9.42
N GLU A 59 4.47 8.80 8.93
CA GLU A 59 3.14 9.33 8.62
C GLU A 59 2.49 8.63 7.43
N MET A 60 3.23 8.42 6.33
CA MET A 60 2.69 7.74 5.15
C MET A 60 2.32 6.28 5.48
N LYS A 61 3.15 5.60 6.27
CA LYS A 61 2.84 4.25 6.76
C LYS A 61 1.53 4.22 7.55
N LYS A 62 1.35 5.14 8.50
CA LYS A 62 0.15 5.23 9.34
C LYS A 62 -1.10 5.53 8.51
N GLU A 63 -1.01 6.45 7.56
CA GLU A 63 -2.11 6.79 6.65
C GLU A 63 -2.50 5.60 5.77
N LEU A 64 -1.53 4.89 5.20
CA LEU A 64 -1.78 3.67 4.44
C LEU A 64 -2.45 2.60 5.30
N ILE A 65 -1.96 2.36 6.53
CA ILE A 65 -2.58 1.42 7.49
C ILE A 65 -4.02 1.83 7.79
N LYS A 66 -4.29 3.13 7.98
CA LYS A 66 -5.64 3.64 8.27
C LYS A 66 -6.58 3.43 7.09
N LYS A 67 -6.15 3.72 5.86
CA LYS A 67 -6.92 3.42 4.64
C LYS A 67 -7.19 1.92 4.50
N LEU A 68 -6.17 1.09 4.73
CA LEU A 68 -6.29 -0.37 4.65
C LEU A 68 -7.25 -0.93 5.70
N LYS A 69 -7.23 -0.42 6.94
CA LYS A 69 -8.17 -0.80 8.00
C LYS A 69 -9.61 -0.39 7.70
N SER A 70 -9.82 0.66 6.91
CA SER A 70 -11.17 1.09 6.52
C SER A 70 -11.81 0.20 5.45
N LEU A 71 -11.04 -0.73 4.85
CA LEU A 71 -11.53 -1.69 3.84
C LEU A 71 -12.02 -3.02 4.44
N VAL A 72 -11.80 -3.24 5.74
CA VAL A 72 -12.07 -4.51 6.43
C VAL A 72 -13.09 -4.31 7.54
#